data_AF-A0A0Q9IGX3-F1
#
_entry.id   AF-A0A0Q9IGX3-F1
#
_cell.length_a   1.000
_cell.length_b   1.000
_cell.length_c   1.000
_cell.angle_alpha   90.00
_cell.angle_beta   90.00
_cell.angle_gamma   90.00
#
_symmetry.space_group_name_H-M   'P 1'
#
loop_
_entity.id
_entity.type
_entity.pdbx_description
1 polymer ?
#
loop_
_entity_poly.entity_id
_entity_poly.type
_entity_poly.pdbx_seq_one_letter_code
_entity_poly.pdbx_strand_id
1 'polypeptide(L)'
;MMKRSALLAAMAVSLLATAPAEAAKSAYKTGIASAKKRGFSNAECYASVFATYAAQNRNGKFRAPAGAGRAAIGYRNEQMSKCGISI
;
A
#
# COMPACT_ATOMS: atom_id res chain seq x y z
N MET A 1 25.68 -49.27 -22.56
CA MET A 1 24.33 -49.86 -22.38
C MET A 1 23.41 -48.81 -21.77
N MET A 2 22.26 -48.60 -22.41
CA MET A 2 21.26 -47.57 -22.13
C MET A 2 20.51 -47.80 -20.82
N LYS A 3 20.16 -46.72 -20.10
CA LYS A 3 18.85 -46.61 -19.44
C LYS A 3 18.29 -45.19 -19.60
N ARG A 4 17.43 -45.08 -20.62
CA ARG A 4 16.43 -44.00 -20.78
C ARG A 4 15.36 -44.20 -19.71
N SER A 5 15.03 -43.19 -18.92
CA SER A 5 13.80 -43.05 -18.11
C SER A 5 13.91 -41.73 -17.35
N ALA A 6 12.95 -40.83 -17.29
CA ALA A 6 11.65 -40.67 -17.92
C ALA A 6 11.32 -39.18 -17.74
N LEU A 7 10.66 -38.57 -18.73
CA LEU A 7 9.92 -37.34 -18.51
C LEU A 7 9.00 -37.50 -17.29
N LEU A 8 8.87 -36.46 -16.45
CA LEU A 8 7.58 -36.02 -15.91
C LEU A 8 7.73 -34.78 -15.00
N ALA A 9 6.93 -33.76 -15.35
CA ALA A 9 6.25 -32.79 -14.49
C ALA A 9 7.12 -31.83 -13.63
N ALA A 10 6.80 -30.55 -13.48
CA ALA A 10 5.54 -29.85 -13.64
C ALA A 10 5.82 -28.38 -13.99
N MET A 11 4.97 -27.80 -14.83
CA MET A 11 4.84 -26.35 -14.93
C MET A 11 4.43 -25.82 -13.56
N ALA A 12 5.33 -25.15 -12.86
CA ALA A 12 4.98 -24.34 -11.72
C ALA A 12 4.22 -23.12 -12.25
N VAL A 13 2.88 -23.17 -12.15
CA VAL A 13 2.03 -22.01 -12.38
C VAL A 13 2.43 -20.97 -11.34
N SER A 14 3.12 -19.92 -11.78
CA SER A 14 3.38 -18.73 -10.99
C SER A 14 2.05 -18.15 -10.54
N LEU A 15 1.64 -18.40 -9.29
CA LEU A 15 0.58 -17.63 -8.66
C LEU A 15 1.08 -16.19 -8.56
N LEU A 16 0.69 -15.36 -9.52
CA LEU A 16 0.87 -13.92 -9.45
C LEU A 16 0.10 -13.43 -8.23
N ALA A 17 0.82 -13.06 -7.18
CA ALA A 17 0.32 -12.31 -6.05
C ALA A 17 -0.09 -10.90 -6.53
N THR A 18 -1.29 -10.76 -7.10
CA THR A 18 -1.90 -9.48 -7.50
C THR A 18 -2.54 -8.73 -6.32
N ALA A 19 -2.61 -9.34 -5.14
CA ALA A 19 -3.23 -8.77 -3.95
C ALA A 19 -2.64 -7.44 -3.42
N PRO A 20 -1.31 -7.20 -3.39
CA PRO A 20 -0.77 -5.96 -2.80
C PRO A 20 -1.05 -4.73 -3.67
N ALA A 21 -1.15 -4.90 -4.99
CA ALA A 21 -1.35 -3.80 -5.93
C ALA A 21 -2.77 -3.21 -5.85
N GLU A 22 -3.80 -4.06 -5.76
CA GLU A 22 -5.19 -3.60 -5.69
C GLU A 22 -5.52 -2.94 -4.33
N ALA A 23 -4.92 -3.47 -3.25
CA ALA A 23 -4.99 -2.86 -1.93
C ALA A 23 -4.32 -1.47 -1.90
N ALA A 24 -3.12 -1.35 -2.48
CA ALA A 24 -2.42 -0.06 -2.58
C ALA A 24 -3.20 0.96 -3.40
N LYS A 25 -3.81 0.55 -4.53
CA LYS A 25 -4.67 1.41 -5.36
C LYS A 25 -5.90 1.90 -4.60
N SER A 26 -6.52 1.01 -3.82
CA SER A 26 -7.68 1.35 -2.99
C SER A 26 -7.31 2.27 -1.82
N ALA A 27 -6.14 2.05 -1.20
CA ALA A 27 -5.58 2.94 -0.19
C ALA A 27 -5.29 4.34 -0.75
N TYR A 28 -4.70 4.40 -1.95
CA TYR A 28 -4.44 5.67 -2.65
C TYR A 28 -5.73 6.46 -2.90
N LYS A 29 -6.77 5.83 -3.46
CA LYS A 29 -8.09 6.47 -3.66
C LYS A 29 -8.68 7.00 -2.33
N THR A 30 -8.55 6.22 -1.26
CA THR A 30 -8.97 6.64 0.09
C THR A 30 -8.16 7.84 0.58
N GLY A 31 -6.85 7.85 0.31
CA GLY A 31 -5.95 8.96 0.59
C GLY A 31 -6.38 10.25 -0.13
N ILE A 32 -6.71 10.17 -1.43
CA ILE A 32 -7.19 11.32 -2.22
C ILE A 32 -8.46 11.91 -1.59
N ALA A 33 -9.45 11.07 -1.30
CA ALA A 33 -10.71 11.51 -0.70
C ALA A 33 -10.47 12.16 0.67
N SER A 34 -9.56 11.61 1.47
CA SER A 34 -9.18 12.14 2.78
C SER A 34 -8.47 13.49 2.67
N ALA A 35 -7.53 13.63 1.73
CA ALA A 35 -6.81 14.88 1.51
C ALA A 35 -7.74 16.01 1.06
N LYS A 36 -8.62 15.73 0.09
CA LYS A 36 -9.62 16.68 -0.40
C LYS A 36 -10.57 17.12 0.71
N LYS A 37 -11.05 16.17 1.53
CA LYS A 37 -11.91 16.50 2.68
C LYS A 37 -11.21 17.40 3.72
N ARG A 38 -9.89 17.29 3.84
CA ARG A 38 -9.06 18.10 4.74
C ARG A 38 -8.60 19.43 4.12
N GLY A 39 -8.88 19.67 2.84
CA GLY A 39 -8.48 20.90 2.15
C GLY A 39 -7.01 20.97 1.76
N PHE A 40 -6.30 19.84 1.69
CA PHE A 40 -4.89 19.86 1.26
C PHE A 40 -4.78 20.09 -0.25
N SER A 41 -4.01 21.11 -0.65
CA SER A 41 -3.76 21.45 -2.05
C SER A 41 -3.02 20.35 -2.80
N ASN A 42 -2.18 19.56 -2.12
CA ASN A 42 -1.40 18.47 -2.71
C ASN A 42 -1.98 17.09 -2.35
N ALA A 43 -3.20 16.82 -2.83
CA ALA A 43 -3.93 15.61 -2.50
C ALA A 43 -3.23 14.32 -3.00
N GLU A 44 -2.54 14.38 -4.14
CA GLU A 44 -1.87 13.23 -4.75
C GLU A 44 -0.63 12.82 -3.97
N CYS A 45 0.20 13.78 -3.57
CA CYS A 45 1.34 13.49 -2.70
C CYS A 45 0.87 12.90 -1.36
N TYR A 46 -0.16 13.51 -0.75
CA TYR A 46 -0.77 12.98 0.47
C TYR A 46 -1.21 11.52 0.30
N ALA A 47 -1.89 11.22 -0.80
CA ALA A 47 -2.45 9.91 -1.08
C ALA A 47 -1.37 8.85 -1.33
N SER A 48 -0.26 9.23 -1.96
CA SER A 48 0.89 8.36 -2.16
C SER A 48 1.51 7.93 -0.83
N VAL A 49 1.83 8.89 0.03
CA VAL A 49 2.37 8.61 1.38
C VAL A 49 1.34 7.85 2.21
N PHE A 50 0.05 8.21 2.14
CA PHE A 50 -1.02 7.47 2.81
C PHE A 50 -1.04 6.00 2.40
N ALA A 51 -0.94 5.68 1.10
CA ALA A 51 -1.00 4.30 0.61
C ALA A 51 0.15 3.42 1.13
N THR A 52 1.32 4.01 1.40
CA THR A 52 2.47 3.30 1.99
C THR A 52 2.25 2.92 3.44
N TYR A 53 1.57 3.78 4.21
CA TYR A 53 1.43 3.62 5.67
C TYR A 53 0.05 3.12 6.11
N ALA A 54 -0.93 3.13 5.22
CA ALA A 54 -2.30 2.81 5.57
C ALA A 54 -2.46 1.34 5.93
N ALA A 55 -3.17 1.10 7.04
CA ALA A 55 -3.62 -0.23 7.42
C ALA A 55 -5.11 -0.38 7.13
N GLN A 56 -5.50 -1.56 6.65
CA GLN A 56 -6.89 -1.91 6.47
C GLN A 56 -7.46 -2.40 7.80
N ASN A 57 -8.61 -1.87 8.22
CA ASN A 57 -9.31 -2.36 9.39
C ASN A 57 -10.14 -3.63 9.07
N ARG A 58 -10.75 -4.24 10.10
CA ARG A 58 -11.61 -5.43 9.95
C ARG A 58 -12.80 -5.24 8.99
N ASN A 59 -13.17 -4.01 8.68
CA ASN A 59 -14.27 -3.66 7.78
C ASN A 59 -13.77 -3.33 6.36
N GLY A 60 -12.52 -3.65 6.02
CA GLY A 60 -11.95 -3.38 4.70
C GLY A 60 -11.59 -1.92 4.43
N LYS A 61 -11.68 -1.02 5.43
CA LYS A 61 -11.42 0.41 5.25
C LYS A 61 -9.98 0.75 5.59
N PHE A 62 -9.32 1.46 4.67
CA PHE A 62 -7.97 1.99 4.89
C PHE A 62 -7.99 3.19 5.83
N ARG A 63 -7.06 3.20 6.79
CA ARG A 63 -6.89 4.27 7.77
C ARG A 63 -5.42 4.67 7.84
N ALA A 64 -5.19 5.97 8.03
CA ALA A 64 -3.86 6.46 8.37
C ALA A 64 -3.45 5.86 9.73
N PRO A 65 -2.15 5.58 9.93
CA PRO A 65 -1.66 5.22 11.26
C PRO A 65 -1.92 6.37 12.23
N ALA A 66 -2.30 6.04 13.47
CA ALA A 66 -2.64 7.00 14.50
C ALA A 66 -1.80 6.78 15.77
N GLY A 67 -1.74 7.80 16.62
CA GLY A 67 -1.02 7.78 17.90
C GLY A 67 0.48 8.08 17.76
N ALA A 68 1.27 7.57 18.71
CA ALA A 68 2.72 7.83 18.83
C ALA A 68 3.60 6.65 18.37
N GLY A 69 3.01 5.62 17.73
CA GLY A 69 3.77 4.48 17.23
C GLY A 69 4.70 4.83 16.05
N ARG A 70 5.69 3.97 15.79
CA ARG A 70 6.69 4.17 14.72
C ARG A 70 6.08 4.46 13.35
N ALA A 71 5.01 3.74 12.97
CA ALA A 71 4.31 3.97 11.71
C ALA A 71 3.65 5.36 11.65
N ALA A 72 3.06 5.85 12.75
CA ALA A 72 2.44 7.16 12.80
C ALA A 72 3.48 8.29 12.79
N ILE A 73 4.64 8.09 13.43
CA ILE A 73 5.77 9.02 13.36
C ILE A 73 6.31 9.09 11.93
N GLY A 74 6.60 7.93 11.31
CA GLY A 74 7.09 7.86 9.93
C GLY A 74 6.13 8.51 8.94
N TYR A 75 4.83 8.21 9.05
CA TYR A 75 3.79 8.82 8.23
C TYR A 75 3.78 10.35 8.31
N ARG A 76 3.82 10.93 9.52
CA ARG A 76 3.85 12.39 9.69
C ARG A 76 5.12 13.02 9.13
N ASN A 77 6.27 12.41 9.39
CA ASN A 77 7.56 12.88 8.88
C ASN A 77 7.61 12.83 7.35
N GLU A 78 7.07 11.78 6.73
CA GLU A 78 7.02 11.68 5.26
C GLU A 78 6.02 12.65 4.66
N GLN A 79 4.85 12.87 5.27
CA GLN A 79 3.91 13.88 4.80
C GLN A 79 4.52 15.28 4.83
N MET A 80 5.26 15.62 5.89
CA MET A 80 5.94 16.90 5.98
C MET A 80 7.09 17.01 4.98
N SER A 81 7.99 16.03 4.94
CA SER A 81 9.21 16.09 4.11
C SER A 81 8.94 15.98 2.61
N LYS A 82 7.97 15.16 2.18
CA LYS A 82 7.65 14.97 0.75
C LYS A 82 6.57 15.91 0.25
N CYS A 83 5.57 16.18 1.08
CA CYS A 83 4.36 16.89 0.64
C CYS A 83 4.21 18.28 1.27
N GLY A 84 5.02 18.64 2.26
CA GLY A 84 4.87 19.89 3.03
C GLY A 84 3.61 19.92 3.88
N ILE A 85 3.05 18.75 4.23
CA ILE A 85 1.77 18.63 4.96
C ILE A 85 2.05 18.24 6.42
N SER A 86 1.63 19.08 7.36
CA SER A 86 1.65 18.79 8.79
C SER A 86 0.31 18.19 9.25
N ILE A 87 0.36 17.03 9.92
CA ILE A 87 -0.79 16.20 10.33
C ILE A 87 -0.60 15.54 11.69
#